data_AF-A0A830BMX6-F1
#
_entry.id   AF-A0A830BMX6-F1
#
_cell.length_a   1.000
_cell.length_b   1.000
_cell.length_c   1.000
_cell.angle_alpha   90.00
_cell.angle_beta   90.00
_cell.angle_gamma   90.00
#
_symmetry.space_group_name_H-M   'P 1'
#
loop_
_entity.id
_entity.type
_entity.pdbx_description
1 polymer ?
#
loop_
_entity_poly.entity_id
_entity_poly.type
_entity_poly.pdbx_seq_one_letter_code
_entity_poly.pdbx_strand_id
1 'polypeptide(L)'
;MVDEASSSSLTSASEESSEAEAKNPAPDDFIALLTYSPSPYDDFRRSMQEMVDARVEHNGKVDWEFLEELLFCYLDLNNKKSYRYILRAFVDLIVLLRENSGTVPAIRPSLGGRGWRKQLN
;
A
#
# COMPACT_ATOMS: atom_id res chain seq x y z
N MET A 1 -42.55 47.62 32.10
CA MET A 1 -43.48 46.70 32.76
C MET A 1 -43.35 45.38 32.01
N VAL A 2 -42.44 44.49 32.45
CA VAL A 2 -42.69 43.30 33.33
C VAL A 2 -43.80 42.43 32.72
N ASP A 3 -43.52 41.22 32.21
CA ASP A 3 -43.48 39.93 32.93
C ASP A 3 -43.67 38.84 31.84
N GLU A 4 -43.45 37.53 31.95
CA GLU A 4 -42.82 36.56 32.84
C GLU A 4 -43.08 35.20 32.12
N ALA A 5 -42.61 34.09 32.69
CA ALA A 5 -42.28 32.84 32.05
C ALA A 5 -43.45 31.84 31.85
N SER A 6 -43.06 30.69 31.27
CA SER A 6 -43.61 29.34 31.50
C SER A 6 -44.98 29.02 30.88
N SER A 7 -45.36 27.77 30.57
CA SER A 7 -44.75 26.45 30.38
C SER A 7 -45.92 25.51 30.01
N SER A 8 -45.71 24.47 29.21
CA SER A 8 -46.37 23.15 29.32
C SER A 8 -45.91 22.28 28.15
N SER A 9 -45.12 21.23 28.41
CA SER A 9 -45.54 19.83 28.60
C SER A 9 -46.05 19.22 27.28
N LEU A 10 -45.54 18.07 26.81
CA LEU A 10 -45.82 16.77 27.40
C LEU A 10 -44.76 15.73 26.99
N THR A 11 -44.64 14.75 27.86
CA THR A 11 -43.69 13.64 27.86
C THR A 11 -44.11 12.55 26.87
N SER A 12 -43.15 11.76 26.40
CA SER A 12 -43.31 10.31 26.28
C SER A 12 -41.94 9.64 26.23
N ALA A 13 -41.63 8.97 27.33
CA ALA A 13 -40.54 8.01 27.43
C ALA A 13 -40.93 6.72 26.68
N SER A 14 -39.95 6.05 26.08
CA SER A 14 -39.98 4.61 25.88
C SER A 14 -38.52 4.16 25.80
N GLU A 15 -38.15 3.32 26.75
CA GLU A 15 -36.86 2.66 26.83
C GLU A 15 -36.85 1.38 25.98
N GLU A 16 -35.63 1.01 25.58
CA GLU A 16 -35.13 -0.36 25.38
C GLU A 16 -35.57 -1.15 24.13
N SER A 17 -34.63 -1.35 23.19
CA SER A 17 -34.08 -2.68 22.90
C SER A 17 -32.87 -2.59 21.95
N SER A 18 -31.97 -3.53 22.14
CA SER A 18 -30.71 -3.80 21.47
C SER A 18 -30.78 -3.94 19.94
N GLU A 19 -29.83 -3.34 19.24
CA GLU A 19 -29.17 -3.95 18.08
C GLU A 19 -27.80 -3.28 17.91
N ALA A 20 -26.75 -4.06 17.68
CA ALA A 20 -25.42 -3.54 17.37
C ALA A 20 -25.44 -2.93 15.95
N GLU A 21 -25.97 -1.72 15.85
CA GLU A 21 -25.91 -0.88 14.67
C GLU A 21 -24.45 -0.46 14.44
N ALA A 22 -23.90 -0.85 13.30
CA ALA A 22 -22.69 -0.27 12.77
C ALA A 22 -22.92 1.24 12.62
N LYS A 23 -22.52 2.01 13.64
CA LYS A 23 -22.50 3.48 13.62
C LYS A 23 -21.70 3.91 12.40
N ASN A 24 -22.39 4.24 11.32
CA ASN A 24 -21.82 5.02 10.24
C ASN A 24 -21.34 6.33 10.90
N PRO A 25 -20.02 6.61 10.95
CA PRO A 25 -19.55 7.87 11.49
C PRO A 25 -20.21 8.99 10.68
N ALA A 26 -20.79 9.96 11.39
CA ALA A 26 -21.47 11.08 10.76
C ALA A 26 -20.50 11.78 9.76
N PRO A 27 -20.98 12.22 8.60
CA PRO A 27 -20.14 12.79 7.54
C PRO A 27 -19.49 14.14 7.87
N ASP A 28 -19.67 14.69 9.07
CA ASP A 28 -19.19 16.03 9.45
C ASP A 28 -17.73 16.08 9.96
N ASP A 29 -17.08 14.93 10.18
CA ASP A 29 -15.71 14.89 10.76
C ASP A 29 -14.59 14.72 9.72
N PHE A 30 -14.89 14.61 8.41
CA PHE A 30 -13.87 14.39 7.38
C PHE A 30 -13.99 15.38 6.22
N ILE A 31 -12.90 16.08 5.93
CA ILE A 31 -12.76 16.90 4.73
C ILE A 31 -11.94 16.11 3.71
N ALA A 32 -12.58 15.69 2.62
CA ALA A 32 -11.89 15.08 1.49
C ALA A 32 -11.23 16.17 0.64
N LEU A 33 -9.89 16.19 0.60
CA LEU A 33 -9.13 17.09 -0.27
C LEU A 33 -8.65 16.33 -1.50
N LEU A 34 -9.07 16.76 -2.68
CA LEU A 34 -8.49 16.26 -3.92
C LEU A 34 -7.13 16.93 -4.12
N THR A 35 -6.07 16.20 -3.82
CA THR A 35 -4.69 16.64 -4.04
C THR A 35 -4.13 15.98 -5.29
N TYR A 36 -3.35 16.74 -6.04
CA TYR A 36 -2.59 16.21 -7.17
C TYR A 36 -1.11 16.16 -6.78
N SER A 37 -0.49 15.02 -7.01
CA SER A 37 0.94 14.88 -6.79
C SER A 37 1.74 15.78 -7.74
N PRO A 38 2.79 16.46 -7.24
CA PRO A 38 3.79 17.13 -8.08
C PRO A 38 4.55 16.16 -9.01
N SER A 39 4.70 14.90 -8.60
CA SER A 39 5.44 13.86 -9.31
C SER A 39 4.65 12.55 -9.39
N PRO A 40 3.59 12.48 -10.23
CA PRO A 40 2.71 11.31 -10.29
C PRO A 40 3.44 10.01 -10.60
N TYR A 41 4.48 10.07 -11.45
CA TYR A 41 5.30 8.90 -11.78
C TYR A 41 6.01 8.33 -10.54
N ASP A 42 6.66 9.16 -9.75
CA ASP A 42 7.45 8.70 -8.59
C ASP A 42 6.55 8.08 -7.53
N ASP A 43 5.35 8.65 -7.36
CA ASP A 43 4.37 8.15 -6.41
C ASP A 43 3.79 6.80 -6.83
N PHE A 44 3.41 6.66 -8.10
CA PHE A 44 2.97 5.35 -8.62
C PHE A 44 4.08 4.31 -8.50
N ARG A 45 5.32 4.67 -8.85
CA ARG A 45 6.45 3.75 -8.76
C ARG A 45 6.70 3.29 -7.33
N ARG A 46 6.69 4.22 -6.38
CA ARG A 46 6.86 3.90 -4.95
C ARG A 46 5.73 3.01 -4.45
N SER A 47 4.48 3.37 -4.73
CA SER A 47 3.33 2.62 -4.23
C SER A 47 3.25 1.21 -4.82
N MET A 48 3.56 1.04 -6.12
CA MET A 48 3.64 -0.30 -6.71
C MET A 48 4.77 -1.14 -6.09
N GLN A 49 5.93 -0.53 -5.79
CA GLN A 49 7.03 -1.23 -5.13
C GLN A 49 6.61 -1.71 -3.73
N GLU A 50 5.98 -0.86 -2.94
CA GLU A 50 5.50 -1.21 -1.60
C GLU A 50 4.53 -2.39 -1.63
N MET A 51 3.63 -2.44 -2.64
CA MET A 51 2.71 -3.58 -2.81
C MET A 51 3.43 -4.87 -3.21
N VAL A 52 4.46 -4.77 -4.06
CA VAL A 52 5.28 -5.91 -4.44
C VAL A 52 6.09 -6.43 -3.25
N ASP A 53 6.71 -5.54 -2.48
CA ASP A 53 7.51 -5.90 -1.31
C ASP A 53 6.65 -6.63 -0.26
N ALA A 54 5.46 -6.10 0.04
CA ALA A 54 4.50 -6.77 0.93
C ALA A 54 4.11 -8.16 0.40
N ARG A 55 3.90 -8.31 -0.91
CA ARG A 55 3.59 -9.62 -1.53
C ARG A 55 4.76 -10.61 -1.38
N VAL A 56 6.00 -10.16 -1.56
CA VAL A 56 7.19 -10.99 -1.36
C VAL A 56 7.31 -11.41 0.10
N GLU A 57 7.07 -10.51 1.05
CA GLU A 57 7.11 -10.82 2.48
C GLU A 57 6.08 -11.90 2.87
N HIS A 58 4.88 -11.86 2.30
CA HIS A 58 3.80 -12.80 2.62
C HIS A 58 3.85 -14.13 1.84
N ASN A 59 4.20 -14.09 0.56
CA ASN A 59 4.10 -15.24 -0.36
C ASN A 59 5.46 -15.76 -0.87
N GLY A 60 6.56 -15.07 -0.54
CA GLY A 60 7.94 -15.44 -0.90
C GLY A 60 8.31 -15.21 -2.37
N LYS A 61 7.33 -14.93 -3.24
CA LYS A 61 7.54 -14.64 -4.65
C LYS A 61 6.43 -13.76 -5.20
N VAL A 62 6.73 -13.11 -6.32
CA VAL A 62 5.78 -12.35 -7.12
C VAL A 62 5.64 -13.06 -8.46
N ASP A 63 4.40 -13.40 -8.80
CA ASP A 63 4.02 -13.96 -10.09
C ASP A 63 3.51 -12.88 -11.05
N TRP A 64 3.47 -13.24 -12.33
CA TRP A 64 3.02 -12.32 -13.38
C TRP A 64 1.54 -11.96 -13.24
N GLU A 65 0.71 -12.91 -12.79
CA GLU A 65 -0.73 -12.72 -12.57
C GLU A 65 -1.01 -11.58 -11.57
N PHE A 66 -0.26 -11.54 -10.45
CA PHE A 66 -0.36 -10.44 -9.50
C PHE A 66 0.08 -9.10 -10.09
N LEU A 67 1.16 -9.07 -10.87
CA LEU A 67 1.65 -7.84 -11.50
C LEU A 67 0.66 -7.28 -12.53
N GLU A 68 0.01 -8.17 -13.28
CA GLU A 68 -1.04 -7.82 -14.23
C GLU A 68 -2.28 -7.26 -13.51
N GLU A 69 -2.75 -7.92 -12.45
CA GLU A 69 -3.84 -7.42 -11.61
C GLU A 69 -3.51 -6.05 -10.99
N LEU A 70 -2.29 -5.91 -10.45
CA LEU A 70 -1.79 -4.65 -9.90
C LEU A 70 -1.88 -3.54 -10.95
N LEU A 71 -1.38 -3.78 -12.17
CA LEU A 71 -1.44 -2.80 -13.25
C LEU A 71 -2.88 -2.43 -13.60
N PHE A 72 -3.76 -3.43 -13.76
CA PHE A 72 -5.17 -3.18 -14.08
C PHE A 72 -5.88 -2.38 -13.00
N CYS A 73 -5.67 -2.67 -11.72
CA CYS A 73 -6.21 -1.88 -10.62
C CYS A 73 -5.81 -0.40 -10.73
N TYR A 74 -4.54 -0.11 -11.03
CA TYR A 74 -4.11 1.28 -11.23
C TYR A 74 -4.76 1.95 -12.44
N LEU A 75 -4.94 1.23 -13.55
CA LEU A 75 -5.58 1.77 -14.75
C LEU A 75 -7.08 2.01 -14.52
N ASP A 76 -7.78 1.10 -13.85
CA ASP A 76 -9.23 1.21 -13.62
C ASP A 76 -9.58 2.29 -12.59
N LEU A 77 -8.75 2.46 -11.55
CA LEU A 77 -8.97 3.48 -10.52
C LEU A 77 -8.62 4.90 -10.97
N ASN A 78 -7.87 5.07 -12.07
CA ASN A 78 -7.33 6.36 -12.47
C ASN A 78 -7.86 6.86 -13.81
N ASN A 79 -7.87 8.19 -13.96
CA ASN A 79 -8.18 8.82 -15.23
C ASN A 79 -7.11 8.51 -16.29
N LYS A 80 -7.50 8.43 -17.57
CA LYS A 80 -6.60 8.18 -18.72
C LYS A 80 -5.38 9.11 -18.80
N LYS A 81 -5.46 10.31 -18.24
CA LYS A 81 -4.34 11.27 -18.14
C LYS A 81 -3.17 10.72 -17.32
N SER A 82 -3.44 9.85 -16.35
CA SER A 82 -2.47 9.23 -15.46
C SER A 82 -1.79 8.00 -16.07
N TYR A 83 -2.39 7.38 -17.08
CA TYR A 83 -1.94 6.09 -17.62
C TYR A 83 -0.49 6.12 -18.10
N ARG A 84 -0.05 7.25 -18.69
CA ARG A 84 1.35 7.41 -19.12
C ARG A 84 2.35 7.26 -17.95
N TYR A 85 1.97 7.72 -16.75
CA TYR A 85 2.82 7.67 -15.57
C TYR A 85 2.78 6.28 -14.94
N ILE A 86 1.58 5.70 -14.86
CA ILE A 86 1.35 4.33 -14.37
C ILE A 86 2.14 3.32 -15.20
N LEU A 87 1.99 3.35 -16.54
CA LEU A 87 2.69 2.43 -17.43
C LEU A 87 4.21 2.58 -17.36
N ARG A 88 4.70 3.82 -17.28
CA ARG A 88 6.13 4.08 -17.14
C ARG A 88 6.67 3.53 -15.81
N ALA A 89 5.99 3.82 -14.71
CA ALA A 89 6.34 3.31 -13.38
C ALA A 89 6.33 1.78 -13.35
N PHE A 90 5.33 1.16 -13.97
CA PHE A 90 5.20 -0.28 -14.04
C PHE A 90 6.34 -0.93 -14.83
N VAL A 91 6.71 -0.41 -16.01
CA VAL A 91 7.83 -0.93 -16.79
C VAL A 91 9.13 -0.86 -15.99
N ASP A 92 9.40 0.27 -15.34
CA ASP A 92 10.60 0.45 -14.52
C ASP A 92 10.62 -0.50 -13.32
N LEU A 93 9.46 -0.77 -12.71
CA LEU A 93 9.31 -1.79 -11.66
C LEU A 93 9.67 -3.19 -12.17
N ILE A 94 9.18 -3.61 -13.35
CA ILE A 94 9.51 -4.92 -13.93
C ILE A 94 11.02 -5.05 -14.19
N VAL A 95 11.66 -3.99 -14.69
CA VAL A 95 13.12 -3.97 -14.88
C VAL A 95 13.84 -4.17 -13.55
N LEU A 96 13.42 -3.46 -12.50
CA LEU A 96 14.00 -3.57 -11.16
C LEU A 96 13.85 -4.98 -10.57
N LEU A 97 12.68 -5.61 -10.72
CA LEU A 97 12.45 -6.98 -10.27
C LEU A 97 13.34 -7.99 -11.02
N ARG A 98 13.56 -7.77 -12.31
CA ARG A 98 14.45 -8.59 -13.12
C ARG A 98 15.92 -8.43 -12.68
N GLU A 99 16.34 -7.23 -12.33
CA GLU A 99 17.69 -6.99 -11.80
C GLU A 99 17.89 -7.66 -10.44
N ASN A 100 16.89 -7.58 -9.56
CA ASN A 100 16.96 -8.17 -8.22
C ASN A 100 16.92 -9.71 -8.22
N SER A 101 16.33 -10.34 -9.24
CA SER A 101 16.38 -11.80 -9.41
C SER A 101 17.73 -12.33 -9.94
N GLY A 102 18.57 -11.46 -10.50
CA GLY A 102 19.89 -11.81 -11.05
C GLY A 102 21.06 -11.71 -10.06
N THR A 103 20.86 -11.10 -8.89
CA THR A 103 21.90 -10.87 -7.89
C THR A 103 22.04 -12.08 -6.95
N VAL A 104 22.45 -13.22 -7.50
CA VAL A 104 23.14 -14.22 -6.66
C VAL A 104 24.43 -13.54 -6.19
N PRO A 105 24.65 -13.29 -4.88
CA PRO A 105 25.95 -12.80 -4.44
C PRO A 105 26.93 -13.92 -4.79
N ALA A 106 27.78 -13.68 -5.78
CA ALA A 106 28.86 -14.57 -6.10
C ALA A 106 29.69 -14.74 -4.82
N ILE A 107 29.45 -15.84 -4.11
CA ILE A 107 30.30 -16.32 -3.03
C ILE A 107 31.67 -16.45 -3.68
N ARG A 108 32.52 -15.44 -3.47
CA ARG A 108 33.93 -15.52 -3.83
C ARG A 108 34.44 -16.73 -3.08
N PRO A 109 34.94 -17.79 -3.75
CA PRO A 109 35.64 -18.83 -3.05
C PRO A 109 36.82 -18.14 -2.39
N SER A 110 36.85 -18.14 -1.06
CA SER A 110 38.05 -17.77 -0.34
C SER A 110 39.15 -18.66 -0.91
N LEU A 111 40.16 -18.03 -1.51
CA LEU A 111 41.37 -18.73 -1.93
C LEU A 111 42.03 -19.23 -0.65
N GLY A 112 41.61 -20.43 -0.23
CA GLY A 112 42.25 -21.23 0.77
C GLY A 112 43.69 -21.47 0.33
N GLY A 113 44.59 -20.70 0.92
CA GLY A 113 46.03 -20.90 0.82
C GLY A 113 46.37 -22.29 1.35
N ARG A 114 46.58 -23.23 0.43
CA ARG A 114 47.12 -24.56 0.68
C ARG A 114 48.51 -24.41 1.31
N GLY A 115 48.64 -24.75 2.59
CA GLY A 115 49.89 -24.60 3.33
C GLY A 115 50.13 -25.67 4.39
N TRP A 116 49.95 -26.96 4.07
CA TRP A 116 50.42 -28.05 4.92
C TRP A 116 51.04 -29.17 4.08
N ARG A 117 52.23 -28.91 3.51
CA ARG A 117 53.12 -29.94 2.98
C ARG A 117 54.22 -30.21 4.01
N LYS A 118 54.05 -31.32 4.74
CA LYS A 118 55.04 -32.30 5.21
C LYS A 118 56.36 -31.77 5.83
N GLN A 119 56.53 -31.96 7.15
CA GLN A 119 57.83 -32.31 7.76
C GLN A 119 57.79 -33.84 7.98
N LEU A 120 58.51 -34.64 7.20
CA LEU A 120 59.93 -35.04 7.34
C LEU A 120 60.20 -35.79 8.66
N ASN A 121 60.36 -37.12 8.52
CA ASN A 121 61.06 -38.03 9.41
C ASN A 121 62.48 -38.21 8.86
#